data_AF-A0A936TJZ2-F1
#
_entry.id   AF-A0A936TJZ2-F1
#
_cell.length_a   1.000
_cell.length_b   1.000
_cell.length_c   1.000
_cell.angle_alpha   90.00
_cell.angle_beta   90.00
_cell.angle_gamma   90.00
#
_symmetry.space_group_name_H-M   'P 1'
#
loop_
_entity.id
_entity.type
_entity.pdbx_description
1 polymer ?
#
loop_
_entity_poly.entity_id
_entity_poly.type
_entity_poly.pdbx_seq_one_letter_code
_entity_poly.pdbx_strand_id
1 'polypeptide(L)'
;MGKRLMRDRILLLGPTDVTRDVLGGKFRLEMKKSAGFIYLKAMMGQLNPWFARMKWEVIKAEDGAAFITTDSPVSLWNAACFPPAEAGIGLLGTVVLFPLSSQYLLIMRHPEYKKNTRTHSLIVLAEPTLEDRLVPVTTGRVWTRRTVANHNKVMRVLSDRLLVAQSRQVLEECIYG
;
A
#
# COMPACT_ATOMS: atom_id res chain seq x y z
N MET A 1 5.25 -8.89 7.82
CA MET A 1 5.52 -7.44 8.03
C MET A 1 4.79 -6.79 9.22
N GLY A 2 3.45 -6.71 9.26
CA GLY A 2 2.70 -5.94 10.28
C GLY A 2 2.92 -6.30 11.76
N LYS A 3 3.13 -7.58 12.08
CA LYS A 3 3.49 -8.01 13.45
C LYS A 3 4.85 -7.45 13.91
N ARG A 4 5.81 -7.30 13.00
CA ARG A 4 7.14 -6.78 13.31
C ARG A 4 7.09 -5.28 13.55
N LEU A 5 6.46 -4.52 12.64
CA LEU A 5 6.20 -3.09 12.80
C LEU A 5 5.42 -2.75 14.08
N MET A 6 4.40 -3.54 14.39
CA MET A 6 3.61 -3.39 15.61
C MET A 6 4.44 -3.72 16.87
N ARG A 7 5.24 -4.79 16.83
CA ARG A 7 6.17 -5.12 17.92
C ARG A 7 7.17 -3.98 18.13
N ASP A 8 7.78 -3.48 17.06
CA ASP A 8 8.79 -2.43 17.13
C ASP A 8 8.17 -1.12 17.65
N ARG A 9 6.93 -0.79 17.25
CA ARG A 9 6.17 0.35 17.77
C ARG A 9 5.79 0.19 19.26
N ILE A 10 5.39 -1.01 19.69
CA ILE A 10 5.09 -1.31 21.10
C ILE A 10 6.36 -1.19 21.95
N LEU A 11 7.50 -1.66 21.46
CA LEU A 11 8.78 -1.54 22.16
C LEU A 11 9.27 -0.09 22.22
N LEU A 12 8.96 0.71 21.20
CA LEU A 12 9.30 2.15 21.16
C LEU A 12 8.43 2.98 22.13
N LEU A 13 7.17 2.60 22.32
CA LEU A 13 6.20 3.31 23.15
C LEU A 13 6.07 2.74 24.58
N GLY A 14 6.67 1.57 24.82
CA GLY A 14 6.61 0.87 26.09
C GLY A 14 7.54 1.46 27.15
N PRO A 15 7.24 1.27 28.45
CA PRO A 15 8.17 1.55 29.54
C PRO A 15 9.53 0.86 29.31
N THR A 16 10.63 1.58 29.60
CA THR A 16 11.99 1.16 29.28
C THR A 16 12.41 -0.15 29.96
N ASP A 17 11.89 -0.41 31.16
CA ASP A 17 12.05 -1.65 31.91
C ASP A 17 11.39 -2.84 31.21
N VAL A 18 10.14 -2.68 30.75
CA VAL A 18 9.39 -3.71 30.01
C VAL A 18 10.05 -4.00 28.65
N THR A 19 10.45 -2.96 27.92
CA THR A 19 11.14 -3.10 26.64
C THR A 19 12.45 -3.87 26.78
N ARG A 20 13.25 -3.56 27.82
CA ARG A 20 14.49 -4.28 28.12
C ARG A 20 14.24 -5.75 28.44
N ASP A 21 13.21 -6.08 29.21
CA ASP A 21 12.92 -7.47 29.57
C ASP A 21 12.32 -8.28 28.40
N VAL A 22 11.58 -7.65 27.48
CA VAL A 22 11.14 -8.28 26.23
C VAL A 22 12.31 -8.51 25.26
N LEU A 23 13.25 -7.57 25.16
CA LEU A 23 14.45 -7.71 24.34
C LEU A 23 15.44 -8.73 24.91
N GLY A 24 15.57 -8.78 26.24
CA GLY A 24 16.38 -9.75 26.98
C GLY A 24 15.78 -11.16 27.06
N GLY A 25 14.63 -11.41 26.42
CA GLY A 25 14.00 -12.72 26.36
C GLY A 25 13.29 -13.17 27.64
N LYS A 26 13.21 -12.31 28.67
CA LYS A 26 12.46 -12.59 29.91
C LYS A 26 10.95 -12.60 29.69
N PHE A 27 10.45 -11.79 28.74
CA PHE A 27 9.04 -11.77 28.37
C PHE A 27 8.83 -12.15 26.90
N ARG A 28 7.82 -13.00 26.65
CA ARG A 28 7.38 -13.35 25.30
C ARG A 28 6.18 -12.50 24.92
N LEU A 29 6.37 -11.59 23.96
CA LEU A 29 5.27 -10.77 23.44
C LEU A 29 4.40 -11.62 22.50
N GLU A 30 3.23 -12.04 22.97
CA GLU A 30 2.26 -12.78 22.16
C GLU A 30 1.11 -11.85 21.72
N MET A 31 1.13 -11.48 20.43
CA MET A 31 0.06 -10.66 19.86
C MET A 31 -1.14 -11.53 19.48
N LYS A 32 -2.23 -11.39 20.23
CA LYS A 32 -3.54 -11.95 19.86
C LYS A 32 -3.98 -11.40 18.51
N LYS A 33 -4.63 -12.22 17.68
CA LYS A 33 -5.11 -11.83 16.33
C LYS A 33 -5.99 -10.56 16.35
N SER A 34 -6.70 -10.31 17.44
CA SER A 34 -7.51 -9.10 17.65
C SER A 34 -6.70 -7.81 17.74
N ALA A 35 -5.45 -7.84 18.20
CA ALA A 35 -4.58 -6.66 18.27
C ALA A 35 -4.25 -6.12 16.86
N GLY A 36 -4.11 -7.01 15.87
CA GLY A 36 -3.96 -6.63 14.46
C GLY A 36 -5.14 -5.83 13.93
N PHE A 37 -6.36 -6.26 14.26
CA PHE A 37 -7.59 -5.54 13.88
C PHE A 37 -7.71 -4.18 14.58
N ILE A 38 -7.37 -4.09 15.87
CA ILE A 38 -7.41 -2.83 16.62
C ILE A 38 -6.40 -1.82 16.04
N TYR A 39 -5.20 -2.28 15.69
CA TYR A 39 -4.20 -1.42 15.05
C TYR A 39 -4.57 -1.03 13.63
N LEU A 40 -5.14 -1.94 12.83
CA LEU A 40 -5.69 -1.59 11.53
C LEU A 40 -6.78 -0.53 11.69
N LYS A 41 -7.68 -0.67 12.67
CA LYS A 41 -8.71 0.33 12.98
C LYS A 41 -8.13 1.68 13.41
N ALA A 42 -7.11 1.68 14.27
CA ALA A 42 -6.42 2.90 14.70
C ALA A 42 -5.68 3.55 13.52
N MET A 43 -5.07 2.75 12.65
CA MET A 43 -4.36 3.23 11.47
C MET A 43 -5.30 3.75 10.40
N MET A 44 -6.49 3.16 10.24
CA MET A 44 -7.53 3.73 9.39
C MET A 44 -7.89 5.14 9.86
N GLY A 45 -7.99 5.41 11.17
CA GLY A 45 -8.23 6.77 11.66
C GLY A 45 -7.16 7.79 11.24
N GLN A 46 -5.88 7.40 11.25
CA GLN A 46 -4.76 8.28 10.86
C GLN A 46 -4.59 8.41 9.33
N LEU A 47 -4.95 7.37 8.58
CA LEU A 47 -4.81 7.36 7.12
C LEU A 47 -6.06 7.90 6.41
N ASN A 48 -7.22 7.90 7.08
CA ASN A 48 -8.48 8.36 6.51
C ASN A 48 -8.41 9.79 5.94
N PRO A 49 -7.82 10.79 6.63
CA PRO A 49 -7.70 12.14 6.08
C PRO A 49 -6.91 12.18 4.76
N TRP A 50 -5.88 11.32 4.64
CA TRP A 50 -5.10 11.19 3.41
C TRP A 50 -5.92 10.58 2.29
N PHE A 51 -6.59 9.44 2.54
CA PHE A 51 -7.40 8.79 1.52
C PHE A 51 -8.57 9.67 1.07
N ALA A 52 -9.21 10.40 1.98
CA ALA A 52 -10.31 11.32 1.68
C ALA A 52 -9.89 12.49 0.77
N ARG A 53 -8.62 12.95 0.85
CA ARG A 53 -8.09 14.01 0.00
C ARG A 53 -7.65 13.52 -1.39
N MET A 54 -7.28 12.24 -1.51
CA MET A 54 -6.78 11.70 -2.77
C MET A 54 -7.85 11.62 -3.87
N LYS A 55 -7.43 11.67 -5.13
CA LYS A 55 -8.27 11.34 -6.29
C LYS A 55 -8.32 9.83 -6.47
N TRP A 56 -9.52 9.29 -6.57
CA TRP A 56 -9.75 7.85 -6.70
C TRP A 56 -10.08 7.51 -8.16
N GLU A 57 -9.41 6.50 -8.70
CA GLU A 57 -9.58 6.03 -10.07
C GLU A 57 -9.71 4.51 -10.06
N VAL A 58 -10.81 3.98 -10.58
CA VAL A 58 -10.98 2.53 -10.80
C VAL A 58 -10.61 2.22 -12.23
N ILE A 59 -9.60 1.37 -12.37
CA ILE A 59 -9.05 0.90 -13.64
C ILE A 59 -9.58 -0.49 -13.93
N LYS A 60 -10.01 -0.72 -15.17
CA LYS A 60 -10.29 -2.06 -15.69
C LYS A 60 -9.06 -2.59 -16.43
N ALA A 61 -8.70 -3.86 -16.25
CA ALA A 61 -7.78 -4.54 -17.16
C ALA A 61 -8.44 -4.74 -18.53
N GLU A 62 -7.68 -4.65 -19.62
CA GLU A 62 -8.19 -5.08 -20.92
C GLU A 62 -8.50 -6.58 -20.91
N ASP A 63 -9.39 -7.02 -21.81
CA ASP A 63 -9.81 -8.41 -21.84
C ASP A 63 -8.61 -9.33 -22.16
N GLY A 64 -8.47 -10.41 -21.38
CA GLY A 64 -7.31 -11.31 -21.44
C GLY A 64 -6.12 -10.89 -20.57
N ALA A 65 -6.13 -9.71 -19.96
CA ALA A 65 -5.20 -9.32 -18.91
C ALA A 65 -5.83 -9.47 -17.52
N ALA A 66 -4.99 -9.57 -16.48
CA ALA A 66 -5.46 -9.60 -15.10
C ALA A 66 -4.42 -9.09 -14.09
N PHE A 67 -4.92 -8.44 -13.06
CA PHE A 67 -4.16 -8.01 -11.90
C PHE A 67 -3.87 -9.19 -10.97
N ILE A 68 -2.70 -9.17 -10.35
CA ILE A 68 -2.38 -10.04 -9.23
C ILE A 68 -2.71 -9.35 -7.90
N THR A 69 -2.80 -10.14 -6.84
CA THR A 69 -2.79 -9.64 -5.46
C THR A 69 -1.67 -10.30 -4.67
N THR A 70 -1.34 -9.72 -3.52
CA THR A 70 -0.19 -10.14 -2.70
C THR A 70 -0.58 -10.23 -1.23
N ASP A 71 0.37 -10.58 -0.37
CA ASP A 71 0.22 -10.46 1.09
C ASP A 71 0.13 -9.01 1.60
N SER A 72 0.39 -8.02 0.75
CA SER A 72 0.10 -6.60 0.99
C SER A 72 -0.85 -6.06 -0.09
N PRO A 73 -2.16 -6.38 0.00
CA PRO A 73 -3.12 -6.06 -1.06
C PRO A 73 -3.24 -4.54 -1.28
N VAL A 74 -3.00 -3.73 -0.24
CA VAL A 74 -2.83 -2.29 -0.38
C VAL A 74 -1.34 -1.99 -0.40
N SER A 75 -0.86 -1.39 -1.48
CA SER A 75 0.55 -1.06 -1.68
C SER A 75 0.73 0.45 -1.89
N LEU A 76 1.76 1.01 -1.25
CA LEU A 76 2.20 2.39 -1.45
C LEU A 76 3.39 2.39 -2.41
N TRP A 77 3.22 2.97 -3.59
CA TRP A 77 4.26 3.05 -4.60
C TRP A 77 4.67 4.49 -4.85
N ASN A 78 5.97 4.76 -4.86
CA ASN A 78 6.53 6.03 -5.32
C ASN A 78 7.73 5.72 -6.20
N ALA A 79 7.77 6.29 -7.41
CA ALA A 79 8.84 6.01 -8.37
C ALA A 79 10.24 6.46 -7.89
N ALA A 80 10.33 7.32 -6.87
CA ALA A 80 11.58 7.73 -6.25
C ALA A 80 11.94 6.92 -4.99
N CYS A 81 11.05 6.02 -4.52
CA CYS A 81 11.28 5.16 -3.37
C CYS A 81 11.34 3.69 -3.84
N PHE A 82 12.54 3.20 -4.11
CA PHE A 82 12.77 1.79 -4.42
C PHE A 82 13.05 1.00 -3.14
N PRO A 83 12.59 -0.27 -3.04
CA PRO A 83 12.95 -1.13 -1.92
C PRO A 83 14.46 -1.14 -1.67
N PRO A 84 14.91 -1.07 -0.40
CA PRO A 84 14.12 -1.25 0.82
C PRO A 84 13.39 0.01 1.33
N ALA A 85 13.49 1.15 0.65
CA ALA A 85 12.76 2.36 1.04
C ALA A 85 11.25 2.19 0.78
N GLU A 86 10.44 2.59 1.76
CA GLU A 86 8.97 2.54 1.66
C GLU A 86 8.41 3.94 1.40
N ALA A 87 7.45 4.01 0.49
CA ALA A 87 6.75 5.25 0.21
C ALA A 87 5.79 5.59 1.36
N GLY A 88 5.97 6.76 1.98
CA GLY A 88 4.99 7.29 2.94
C GLY A 88 3.75 7.83 2.22
N ILE A 89 2.57 7.69 2.81
CA ILE A 89 1.31 8.21 2.23
C ILE A 89 1.35 9.73 2.04
N GLY A 90 2.10 10.45 2.87
CA GLY A 90 2.25 11.91 2.79
C GLY A 90 3.25 12.40 1.74
N LEU A 91 3.92 11.52 0.99
CA LEU A 91 4.78 11.94 -0.12
C LEU A 91 3.91 12.25 -1.34
N LEU A 92 4.15 13.40 -1.96
CA LEU A 92 3.38 13.88 -3.11
C LEU A 92 3.36 12.89 -4.28
N GLY A 93 4.45 12.15 -4.51
CA GLY A 93 4.55 11.13 -5.56
C GLY A 93 3.95 9.77 -5.20
N THR A 94 3.41 9.58 -3.99
CA THR A 94 2.86 8.30 -3.57
C THR A 94 1.55 8.01 -4.28
N VAL A 95 1.48 6.79 -4.81
CA VAL A 95 0.30 6.19 -5.42
C VAL A 95 -0.10 5.02 -4.56
N VAL A 96 -1.36 4.99 -4.14
CA VAL A 96 -1.93 3.83 -3.47
C VAL A 96 -2.50 2.90 -4.53
N LEU A 97 -2.14 1.63 -4.45
CA LEU A 97 -2.54 0.57 -5.36
C LEU A 97 -3.32 -0.48 -4.56
N PHE A 98 -4.56 -0.75 -4.95
CA PHE A 98 -5.41 -1.74 -4.30
C PHE A 98 -6.18 -2.58 -5.33
N PRO A 99 -5.76 -3.83 -5.60
CA PRO A 99 -6.50 -4.74 -6.48
C PRO A 99 -7.88 -5.04 -5.87
N LEU A 100 -8.94 -4.63 -6.55
CA LEU A 100 -10.33 -4.90 -6.15
C LEU A 100 -10.76 -6.31 -6.57
N SER A 101 -10.29 -6.74 -7.74
CA SER A 101 -10.42 -8.10 -8.26
C SER A 101 -9.32 -8.36 -9.28
N SER A 102 -9.33 -9.53 -9.92
CA SER A 102 -8.41 -9.78 -11.04
C SER A 102 -8.64 -8.85 -12.24
N GLN A 103 -9.79 -8.20 -12.34
CA GLN A 103 -10.15 -7.32 -13.45
C GLN A 103 -10.13 -5.82 -13.11
N TYR A 104 -10.14 -5.47 -11.82
CA TYR A 104 -10.26 -4.08 -11.39
C TYR A 104 -9.19 -3.71 -10.36
N LEU A 105 -8.60 -2.53 -10.54
CA LEU A 105 -7.60 -1.94 -9.65
C LEU A 105 -8.08 -0.55 -9.22
N LEU A 106 -8.12 -0.31 -7.90
CA LEU A 106 -8.26 1.03 -7.36
C LEU A 106 -6.89 1.70 -7.29
N ILE A 107 -6.82 2.93 -7.78
CA ILE A 107 -5.66 3.80 -7.67
C ILE A 107 -6.06 5.07 -6.96
N MET A 108 -5.27 5.46 -5.95
CA MET A 108 -5.42 6.74 -5.27
C MET A 108 -4.16 7.57 -5.45
N ARG A 109 -4.31 8.85 -5.80
CA ARG A 109 -3.19 9.80 -6.01
C ARG A 109 -3.48 11.13 -5.37
N HIS A 110 -2.43 11.80 -4.90
CA HIS A 110 -2.52 13.20 -4.47
C HIS A 110 -2.94 14.10 -5.65
N PRO A 111 -3.95 14.96 -5.47
CA PRO A 111 -4.47 15.80 -6.54
C PRO A 111 -3.44 16.79 -7.09
N GLU A 112 -2.44 17.14 -6.30
CA GLU A 112 -1.34 18.06 -6.62
C GLU A 112 -0.25 17.41 -7.49
N TYR A 113 -0.22 16.08 -7.57
CA TYR A 113 0.84 15.37 -8.28
C TYR A 113 0.68 15.51 -9.80
N LYS A 114 1.63 16.22 -10.42
CA LYS A 114 1.75 16.36 -11.88
C LYS A 114 2.85 15.42 -12.38
N LYS A 115 2.49 14.57 -13.35
CA LYS A 115 3.30 13.44 -13.84
C LYS A 115 4.68 13.80 -14.46
N ASN A 116 5.00 15.10 -14.62
CA ASN A 116 6.17 15.58 -15.37
C ASN A 116 7.34 16.10 -14.52
N THR A 117 7.30 16.04 -13.19
CA THR A 117 8.42 16.50 -12.34
C THR A 117 8.84 15.44 -11.32
N ARG A 118 9.81 14.58 -11.68
CA ARG A 118 10.39 13.56 -10.77
C ARG A 118 10.90 14.17 -9.46
N THR A 119 11.47 15.38 -9.53
CA THR A 119 11.96 16.17 -8.38
C THR A 119 10.88 16.48 -7.34
N HIS A 120 9.59 16.41 -7.70
CA HIS A 120 8.49 16.74 -6.78
C HIS A 120 7.92 15.50 -6.09
N SER A 121 8.33 14.28 -6.46
CA SER A 121 7.75 13.05 -5.93
C SER A 121 8.07 12.78 -4.46
N LEU A 122 9.16 13.34 -3.94
CA LEU A 122 9.61 13.21 -2.55
C LEU A 122 9.16 14.37 -1.64
N ILE A 123 8.39 15.33 -2.18
CA ILE A 123 7.87 16.44 -1.38
C ILE A 123 6.91 15.88 -0.33
N VAL A 124 7.18 16.18 0.95
CA VAL A 124 6.29 15.85 2.05
C VAL A 124 5.15 16.86 2.08
N LEU A 125 3.92 16.36 2.00
CA LEU A 125 2.71 17.16 2.13
C LEU A 125 2.39 17.39 3.60
N ALA A 126 1.79 18.56 3.89
CA ALA A 126 1.18 18.81 5.18
C ALA A 126 0.03 17.83 5.42
N GLU A 127 -0.12 17.38 6.66
CA GLU A 127 -1.20 16.48 7.07
C GLU A 127 -2.56 17.13 6.78
N PRO A 128 -3.46 16.44 6.05
CA PRO A 128 -4.75 17.02 5.71
C PRO A 128 -5.66 17.02 6.93
N THR A 129 -6.44 18.08 7.07
CA THR A 129 -7.60 18.10 7.94
C THR A 129 -8.72 17.27 7.32
N LEU A 130 -9.38 16.44 8.12
CA LEU A 130 -10.55 15.70 7.65
C LEU A 130 -11.69 16.70 7.47
N GLU A 131 -12.11 16.90 6.23
CA GLU A 131 -13.28 17.69 5.89
C GLU A 131 -14.36 16.77 5.32
N ASP A 132 -15.62 17.02 5.66
CA ASP A 132 -16.76 16.31 5.05
C ASP A 132 -16.85 16.69 3.58
N ARG A 133 -16.23 15.86 2.74
CA ARG A 133 -16.18 16.04 1.28
C ARG A 133 -16.52 14.72 0.60
N LEU A 134 -17.27 14.82 -0.49
CA LEU A 134 -17.46 13.68 -1.39
C LEU A 134 -16.13 13.38 -2.09
N VAL A 135 -15.71 12.13 -2.03
CA VAL A 135 -14.52 11.66 -2.74
C VAL A 135 -14.92 11.33 -4.18
N PRO A 136 -14.46 12.09 -5.20
CA PRO A 136 -14.79 11.78 -6.58
C PRO A 136 -14.09 10.50 -7.01
N VAL A 137 -14.86 9.50 -7.44
CA VAL A 137 -14.37 8.26 -8.01
C VAL A 137 -14.51 8.33 -9.53
N THR A 138 -13.38 8.24 -10.23
CA THR A 138 -13.36 8.21 -11.71
C THR A 138 -13.31 6.77 -12.19
N THR A 139 -14.11 6.42 -13.20
CA THR A 139 -14.17 5.07 -13.78
C THR A 139 -14.06 5.13 -15.30
N GLY A 140 -13.84 3.98 -15.95
CA GLY A 140 -13.93 3.83 -17.40
C GLY A 140 -12.58 3.77 -18.13
N ARG A 141 -11.47 3.99 -17.41
CA ARG A 141 -10.14 3.78 -17.98
C ARG A 141 -9.79 2.30 -18.02
N VAL A 142 -9.35 1.87 -19.19
CA VAL A 142 -8.85 0.51 -19.42
C VAL A 142 -7.32 0.54 -19.51
N TRP A 143 -6.66 -0.36 -18.81
CA TRP A 143 -5.22 -0.57 -18.92
C TRP A 143 -4.91 -1.72 -19.86
N THR A 144 -3.95 -1.46 -20.76
CA THR A 144 -3.46 -2.48 -21.67
C THR A 144 -2.73 -3.59 -20.93
N ARG A 145 -2.62 -4.78 -21.53
CA ARG A 145 -1.91 -5.94 -20.97
C ARG A 145 -0.48 -5.59 -20.60
N ARG A 146 0.20 -4.78 -21.41
CA ARG A 146 1.53 -4.27 -21.10
C ARG A 146 1.55 -3.44 -19.81
N THR A 147 0.54 -2.60 -19.61
CA THR A 147 0.43 -1.75 -18.41
C THR A 147 0.11 -2.59 -17.18
N VAL A 148 -0.80 -3.56 -17.32
CA VAL A 148 -1.14 -4.53 -16.27
C VAL A 148 0.08 -5.38 -15.90
N ALA A 149 0.85 -5.88 -16.86
CA ALA A 149 2.07 -6.64 -16.62
C ALA A 149 3.10 -5.82 -15.85
N ASN A 150 3.33 -4.56 -16.25
CA ASN A 150 4.23 -3.65 -15.51
C ASN A 150 3.75 -3.41 -14.08
N HIS A 151 2.44 -3.24 -13.87
CA HIS A 151 1.88 -3.12 -12.53
C HIS A 151 2.10 -4.39 -11.71
N ASN A 152 1.85 -5.57 -12.28
CA ASN A 152 2.06 -6.84 -11.59
C ASN A 152 3.53 -7.02 -11.18
N LYS A 153 4.49 -6.56 -12.00
CA LYS A 153 5.92 -6.53 -11.63
C LYS A 153 6.18 -5.64 -10.41
N VAL A 154 5.54 -4.47 -10.33
CA VAL A 154 5.63 -3.60 -9.15
C VAL A 154 5.04 -4.30 -7.92
N MET A 155 3.84 -4.89 -8.03
CA MET A 155 3.22 -5.61 -6.93
C MET A 155 4.09 -6.78 -6.45
N ARG A 156 4.75 -7.49 -7.37
CA ARG A 156 5.72 -8.55 -7.05
C ARG A 156 6.90 -8.01 -6.24
N VAL A 157 7.49 -6.91 -6.68
CA VAL A 157 8.61 -6.27 -5.97
C VAL A 157 8.21 -5.79 -4.57
N LEU A 158 6.95 -5.42 -4.37
CA LEU A 158 6.40 -4.99 -3.08
C LEU A 158 5.88 -6.15 -2.21
N SER A 159 5.81 -7.38 -2.73
CA SER A 159 5.36 -8.56 -1.97
C SER A 159 6.45 -9.12 -1.07
N ASP A 160 6.07 -9.69 0.08
CA ASP A 160 7.03 -10.37 0.99
C ASP A 160 7.11 -11.86 0.63
N ARG A 161 5.96 -12.57 0.61
CA ARG A 161 5.94 -14.05 0.47
C ARG A 161 4.88 -14.60 -0.45
N LEU A 162 3.77 -13.90 -0.66
CA LEU A 162 2.60 -14.44 -1.34
C LEU A 162 2.24 -13.63 -2.57
N LEU A 163 2.07 -14.34 -3.69
CA LEU A 163 1.48 -13.84 -4.93
C LEU A 163 0.28 -14.71 -5.26
N VAL A 164 -0.83 -14.08 -5.60
CA VAL A 164 -2.06 -14.77 -6.01
C VAL A 164 -2.53 -14.17 -7.33
N ALA A 165 -2.83 -15.04 -8.29
CA ALA A 165 -3.32 -14.69 -9.62
C ALA A 165 -4.55 -15.53 -9.96
N GLN A 166 -5.38 -15.05 -10.89
CA GLN A 166 -6.57 -15.78 -11.34
C GLN A 166 -6.23 -17.05 -12.14
N SER A 167 -5.02 -17.14 -12.69
CA SER A 167 -4.55 -18.30 -13.45
C SER A 167 -3.04 -18.44 -13.34
N ARG A 168 -2.56 -19.66 -13.57
CA ARG A 168 -1.13 -19.97 -13.62
C ARG A 168 -0.39 -19.15 -14.66
N GLN A 169 -0.98 -18.94 -15.84
CA GLN A 169 -0.40 -18.14 -16.91
C GLN A 169 -0.10 -16.70 -16.46
N VAL A 170 -1.04 -16.05 -15.75
CA VAL A 170 -0.85 -14.68 -15.24
C VAL A 170 0.28 -14.62 -14.22
N LEU A 171 0.41 -15.66 -13.39
CA LEU A 171 1.51 -15.78 -12.44
C LEU A 171 2.87 -15.94 -13.16
N GLU A 172 2.94 -16.78 -14.19
CA GLU A 172 4.15 -17.01 -14.98
C GLU A 172 4.57 -15.75 -15.74
N GLU A 173 3.64 -15.02 -16.35
CA GLU A 173 3.90 -13.72 -16.99
C GLU A 173 4.44 -12.69 -15.99
N CYS A 174 3.99 -12.72 -14.74
CA CYS A 174 4.50 -11.84 -13.70
C CYS A 174 5.91 -12.21 -13.22
N ILE A 175 6.23 -13.51 -13.16
CA ILE A 175 7.52 -14.01 -12.66
C ILE A 175 8.61 -13.95 -13.73
N TYR A 176 8.30 -14.39 -14.95
CA TYR A 176 9.29 -14.61 -16.01
C TYR A 176 9.21 -13.59 -17.16
N GLY A 177 8.14 -12.81 -17.25
CA GLY A 177 7.91 -11.84 -18.33
C GLY A 177 8.49 -10.45 -18.11
#